data_AF-D3BNM4-F1
#
_entry.id   AF-D3BNM4-F1
#
_cell.length_a   1.000
_cell.length_b   1.000
_cell.length_c   1.000
_cell.angle_alpha   90.00
_cell.angle_beta   90.00
_cell.angle_gamma   90.00
#
_symmetry.space_group_name_H-M   'P 1'
#
loop_
_entity.id
_entity.type
_entity.pdbx_description
1 polymer ?
#
loop_
_entity_poly.entity_id
_entity_poly.type
_entity_poly.pdbx_seq_one_letter_code
_entity_poly.pdbx_strand_id
1 'polypeptide(L)'
;MNIFKDIFNGCLLRLFDMDYNTSKIGDQSSGSSSTSQQPIQVWLTTFDQSFLFQRMNDIHFNSTSTKATSSSSSFNSKNDTIKYQRIYGYGAALTQSSAYLFSLLIEQNETNGLNVLKSLFDPVEGIGLSMIRVPASACDFSLTNYTYDDYTNDYKLVNLSIDADKQYTIPIIKQIQSINPNIKLIYSPWTAPKWMKSSNSLTSGELLSNMYDIYTDFFVSFLMKYKLEESIDIFGVTLQNEPLFQPFSYPGMYVPSDVAAQLVALLGTKLLAQPEVSDTRILIYDHNWIDLDYPLDILTDSDAYPYVNATAFHCYQGDVTNQSVLYNKYPEKEIHMTECSGGYWAPDFASDLAWNTNNLYMGAVQNWASSVLQWNLALDSNDGPTNNGCKNCRGLLTVDINNNSIKNDDGDNDDHQVLFNVEYYGLAHFRSIYLFDIGSCTSVIDVATDEKTESKFESVIGSNNENENRYYVGDEVQPRRDTLELSYPVQNGDITNWQAMETIYRHSFQKLEVDSKKQPVLLVETPNNSNVNREKMAQIMFEKFDVPSMYIANQAILTLYSAGHLTAVVLDSSDGVTSAVPVLMDMQ
;
A
#
# COMPACT_ATOMS: atom_id res chain seq x y z
N MET A 1 -26.08 -13.58 -16.15
CA MET A 1 -25.59 -14.74 -15.36
C MET A 1 -24.97 -15.87 -16.21
N ASN A 2 -24.61 -15.67 -17.49
CA ASN A 2 -24.02 -16.74 -18.33
C ASN A 2 -22.81 -16.28 -19.18
N ILE A 3 -22.12 -15.19 -18.82
CA ILE A 3 -20.84 -14.76 -19.46
C ILE A 3 -19.69 -14.75 -18.45
N PHE A 4 -19.99 -14.74 -17.15
CA PHE A 4 -19.02 -15.03 -16.08
C PHE A 4 -18.70 -16.53 -15.91
N LYS A 5 -19.22 -17.41 -16.79
CA LYS A 5 -18.93 -18.84 -16.70
C LYS A 5 -17.71 -19.28 -17.52
N ASP A 6 -17.28 -18.47 -18.50
CA ASP A 6 -16.16 -18.84 -19.39
C ASP A 6 -14.88 -18.00 -19.18
N ILE A 7 -14.94 -16.90 -18.41
CA ILE A 7 -13.75 -16.07 -18.05
C ILE A 7 -13.16 -16.47 -16.68
N PHE A 8 -13.84 -17.31 -15.90
CA PHE A 8 -13.30 -17.92 -14.68
C PHE A 8 -12.40 -19.15 -14.94
N ASN A 9 -12.04 -19.42 -16.20
CA ASN A 9 -11.13 -20.50 -16.59
C ASN A 9 -9.78 -19.94 -17.03
N GLY A 10 -8.97 -19.35 -16.12
CA GLY A 10 -7.53 -19.34 -16.38
C GLY A 10 -6.71 -18.07 -16.15
N CYS A 11 -7.22 -16.94 -15.66
CA CYS A 11 -6.40 -15.70 -15.59
C CYS A 11 -6.79 -14.73 -14.47
N LEU A 12 -5.78 -14.01 -13.92
CA LEU A 12 -5.92 -12.78 -13.13
C LEU A 12 -5.58 -11.56 -14.02
N LEU A 13 -6.56 -10.70 -14.27
CA LEU A 13 -6.47 -9.55 -15.16
C LEU A 13 -6.66 -8.24 -14.38
N ARG A 14 -5.69 -7.33 -14.46
CA ARG A 14 -5.86 -5.95 -13.97
C ARG A 14 -6.05 -5.01 -15.15
N LEU A 15 -7.21 -4.34 -15.17
CA LEU A 15 -7.58 -3.33 -16.14
C LEU A 15 -7.51 -1.95 -15.49
N PHE A 16 -6.82 -1.01 -16.12
CA PHE A 16 -6.89 0.41 -15.74
C PHE A 16 -7.93 1.12 -16.60
N ASP A 17 -9.16 1.25 -16.12
CA ASP A 17 -10.22 1.96 -16.84
C ASP A 17 -9.89 3.46 -16.97
N MET A 18 -10.13 4.00 -18.15
CA MET A 18 -10.02 5.42 -18.49
C MET A 18 -11.20 5.83 -19.40
N ASP A 19 -12.45 5.80 -18.94
CA ASP A 19 -13.50 6.53 -19.67
C ASP A 19 -14.66 7.05 -18.81
N TYR A 20 -15.08 8.27 -19.13
CA TYR A 20 -16.44 8.75 -18.91
C TYR A 20 -16.91 9.39 -20.21
N ASN A 21 -17.95 8.85 -20.86
CA ASN A 21 -18.65 9.58 -21.91
C ASN A 21 -20.12 9.16 -21.98
N THR A 22 -21.01 10.12 -21.71
CA THR A 22 -22.45 10.01 -21.97
C THR A 22 -22.78 10.71 -23.29
N SER A 23 -23.60 10.06 -24.12
CA SER A 23 -24.16 10.60 -25.36
C SER A 23 -25.63 10.14 -25.38
N LYS A 24 -26.70 10.89 -25.70
CA LYS A 24 -26.95 12.08 -26.54
C LYS A 24 -28.37 12.62 -26.23
N ILE A 25 -28.69 13.86 -26.67
CA ILE A 25 -29.81 14.26 -27.57
C ILE A 25 -29.61 15.77 -27.89
N GLY A 26 -29.07 16.15 -29.05
CA GLY A 26 -29.76 16.75 -30.23
C GLY A 26 -29.27 18.21 -30.42
N ASP A 27 -28.95 18.81 -31.56
CA ASP A 27 -29.16 18.54 -32.99
C ASP A 27 -28.13 19.38 -33.85
N GLN A 28 -27.80 18.86 -35.04
CA GLN A 28 -27.08 19.41 -36.24
C GLN A 28 -25.85 20.36 -36.17
N SER A 29 -24.68 19.92 -36.66
CA SER A 29 -24.19 20.12 -38.06
C SER A 29 -22.65 20.00 -38.20
N SER A 30 -22.24 19.21 -39.19
CA SER A 30 -20.95 19.09 -39.92
C SER A 30 -19.61 19.54 -39.29
N GLY A 31 -18.71 18.55 -39.09
CA GLY A 31 -17.25 18.76 -39.04
C GLY A 31 -16.53 17.56 -38.40
N SER A 32 -15.81 16.76 -39.17
CA SER A 32 -15.10 15.56 -38.69
C SER A 32 -13.76 15.92 -38.03
N SER A 33 -13.63 15.75 -36.72
CA SER A 33 -12.36 15.59 -36.01
C SER A 33 -12.46 14.39 -35.07
N SER A 34 -11.73 13.32 -35.37
CA SER A 34 -11.68 12.10 -34.56
C SER A 34 -10.73 12.29 -33.37
N THR A 35 -11.28 12.51 -32.19
CA THR A 35 -10.56 12.47 -30.90
C THR A 35 -10.15 11.03 -30.57
N SER A 36 -8.86 10.75 -30.38
CA SER A 36 -8.38 9.41 -29.98
C SER A 36 -8.57 9.18 -28.48
N GLN A 37 -9.39 8.19 -28.11
CA GLN A 37 -9.53 7.74 -26.72
C GLN A 37 -8.21 7.12 -26.21
N GLN A 38 -7.84 7.46 -24.97
CA GLN A 38 -6.62 6.98 -24.34
C GLN A 38 -6.74 5.49 -23.98
N PRO A 39 -5.66 4.70 -24.10
CA PRO A 39 -5.72 3.27 -23.85
C PRO A 39 -5.68 2.88 -22.37
N ILE A 40 -6.50 1.89 -22.02
CA ILE A 40 -6.40 1.11 -20.79
C ILE A 40 -5.11 0.28 -20.84
N GLN A 41 -4.19 0.50 -19.90
CA GLN A 41 -3.05 -0.37 -19.72
C GLN A 41 -3.47 -1.65 -19.00
N VAL A 42 -2.89 -2.78 -19.41
CA VAL A 42 -3.30 -4.10 -18.91
C VAL A 42 -2.08 -4.89 -18.49
N TRP A 43 -2.15 -5.47 -17.30
CA TRP A 43 -1.20 -6.45 -16.80
C TRP A 43 -1.92 -7.77 -16.60
N LEU A 44 -1.27 -8.85 -17.00
CA LEU A 44 -1.86 -10.18 -17.01
C LEU A 44 -0.97 -11.18 -16.28
N THR A 45 -1.58 -11.94 -15.39
CA THR A 45 -1.04 -13.20 -14.88
C THR A 45 -2.02 -14.32 -15.25
N THR A 46 -1.57 -15.36 -15.94
CA THR A 46 -2.42 -16.51 -16.30
C THR A 46 -2.15 -17.70 -15.38
N PHE A 47 -3.18 -18.53 -15.18
CA PHE A 47 -3.15 -19.73 -14.36
C PHE A 47 -2.19 -20.79 -14.90
N ASP A 48 -1.97 -20.80 -16.21
CA ASP A 48 -0.99 -21.66 -16.89
C ASP A 48 0.41 -21.03 -16.97
N GLN A 49 0.62 -19.89 -16.29
CA GLN A 49 1.88 -19.15 -16.24
C GLN A 49 2.41 -18.65 -17.59
N SER A 50 1.61 -18.73 -18.67
CA SER A 50 2.00 -18.21 -19.98
C SER A 50 2.25 -16.69 -19.98
N PHE A 51 1.62 -15.97 -19.06
CA PHE A 51 1.93 -14.58 -18.73
C PHE A 51 2.07 -14.44 -17.22
N LEU A 52 3.13 -13.79 -16.76
CA LEU A 52 3.43 -13.59 -15.35
C LEU A 52 3.66 -12.10 -15.08
N PHE A 53 2.62 -11.41 -14.59
CA PHE A 53 2.56 -9.95 -14.45
C PHE A 53 3.08 -9.20 -15.68
N GLN A 54 2.74 -9.71 -16.86
CA GLN A 54 3.24 -9.19 -18.12
C GLN A 54 2.40 -8.00 -18.57
N ARG A 55 3.07 -6.92 -18.99
CA ARG A 55 2.39 -5.81 -19.66
C ARG A 55 1.87 -6.28 -21.03
N MET A 56 0.56 -6.17 -21.21
CA MET A 56 -0.14 -6.50 -22.44
C MET A 56 -0.28 -5.27 -23.34
N ASN A 57 -0.77 -5.50 -24.56
CA ASN A 57 -1.18 -4.39 -25.42
C ASN A 57 -2.30 -3.61 -24.74
N ASP A 58 -2.10 -2.30 -24.76
CA ASP A 58 -3.06 -1.26 -24.45
C ASP A 58 -4.43 -1.53 -25.13
N ILE A 59 -5.52 -1.52 -24.34
CA ILE A 59 -6.90 -1.66 -24.83
C ILE A 59 -7.46 -0.27 -25.11
N HIS A 60 -7.94 -0.05 -26.32
CA HIS A 60 -8.61 1.20 -26.69
C HIS A 60 -10.13 1.04 -26.60
N PHE A 61 -10.81 2.08 -26.14
CA PHE A 61 -12.26 2.15 -26.19
C PHE A 61 -12.73 2.17 -27.66
N ASN A 62 -13.67 1.29 -27.99
CA ASN A 62 -14.28 1.25 -29.32
C ASN A 62 -15.56 2.09 -29.32
N SER A 63 -15.58 3.14 -30.14
CA SER A 63 -16.76 4.01 -30.33
C SER A 63 -17.86 3.41 -31.21
N THR A 64 -17.67 2.21 -31.76
CA THR A 64 -18.67 1.52 -32.58
C THR A 64 -19.61 0.68 -31.72
N SER A 65 -20.82 1.23 -31.50
CA SER A 65 -22.00 0.45 -31.13
C SER A 65 -22.45 -0.45 -32.29
N THR A 66 -21.64 -1.44 -32.67
CA THR A 66 -22.21 -2.60 -33.34
C THR A 66 -23.04 -3.32 -32.30
N LYS A 67 -24.35 -3.43 -32.55
CA LYS A 67 -25.26 -4.29 -31.79
C LYS A 67 -24.54 -5.58 -31.48
N ALA A 68 -24.16 -5.77 -30.22
CA ALA A 68 -23.53 -6.99 -29.77
C ALA A 68 -24.50 -8.13 -30.06
N THR A 69 -24.18 -8.93 -31.06
CA THR A 69 -24.83 -10.21 -31.30
C THR A 69 -24.49 -11.12 -30.14
N SER A 70 -25.45 -11.21 -29.21
CA SER A 70 -25.67 -12.33 -28.28
C SER A 70 -24.42 -13.00 -27.69
N SER A 71 -23.64 -12.28 -26.89
CA SER A 71 -22.88 -12.81 -25.72
C SER A 71 -21.98 -11.76 -25.04
N SER A 72 -22.35 -10.46 -25.03
CA SER A 72 -21.57 -9.43 -24.34
C SER A 72 -22.07 -9.19 -22.91
N SER A 73 -21.21 -9.44 -21.91
CA SER A 73 -21.49 -9.13 -20.51
C SER A 73 -21.47 -7.62 -20.33
N SER A 74 -22.58 -7.06 -19.87
CA SER A 74 -22.64 -5.68 -19.41
C SER A 74 -21.81 -5.54 -18.14
N PHE A 75 -20.86 -4.60 -18.16
CA PHE A 75 -20.18 -4.11 -16.97
C PHE A 75 -21.14 -3.12 -16.29
N ASN A 76 -21.72 -3.49 -15.14
CA ASN A 76 -22.48 -2.55 -14.33
C ASN A 76 -21.47 -1.85 -13.42
N SER A 77 -21.14 -0.59 -13.68
CA SER A 77 -20.34 0.22 -12.76
C SER A 77 -21.07 0.31 -11.42
N LYS A 78 -20.49 -0.26 -10.37
CA LYS A 78 -21.03 -0.20 -9.01
C LYS A 78 -20.54 1.09 -8.34
N ASN A 79 -21.40 2.10 -8.34
CA ASN A 79 -21.59 3.12 -7.28
C ASN A 79 -20.33 3.67 -6.54
N ASP A 80 -19.67 4.67 -7.12
CA ASP A 80 -18.40 5.28 -6.63
C ASP A 80 -18.54 6.32 -5.50
N THR A 81 -19.63 6.29 -4.70
CA THR A 81 -19.90 7.29 -3.62
C THR A 81 -19.72 6.79 -2.20
N ILE A 82 -19.49 5.49 -2.01
CA ILE A 82 -19.20 4.92 -0.70
C ILE A 82 -17.69 4.98 -0.53
N LYS A 83 -17.22 5.81 0.41
CA LYS A 83 -15.83 5.74 0.89
C LYS A 83 -15.73 4.56 1.86
N TYR A 84 -14.73 3.72 1.62
CA TYR A 84 -14.42 2.57 2.47
C TYR A 84 -13.19 2.88 3.33
N GLN A 85 -12.50 1.85 3.80
CA GLN A 85 -11.27 2.01 4.54
C GLN A 85 -10.14 2.59 3.69
N ARG A 86 -9.16 3.19 4.37
CA ARG A 86 -7.87 3.58 3.79
C ARG A 86 -7.04 2.33 3.51
N ILE A 87 -6.32 2.30 2.40
CA ILE A 87 -5.33 1.25 2.12
C ILE A 87 -3.92 1.78 2.44
N TYR A 88 -3.30 1.22 3.47
CA TYR A 88 -1.92 1.51 3.86
C TYR A 88 -0.88 0.81 2.99
N GLY A 89 -1.20 -0.37 2.49
CA GLY A 89 -0.33 -1.06 1.56
C GLY A 89 -0.50 -2.57 1.51
N TYR A 90 0.22 -3.13 0.55
CA TYR A 90 0.40 -4.57 0.35
C TYR A 90 1.87 -4.91 0.54
N GLY A 91 2.14 -6.13 0.98
CA GLY A 91 3.52 -6.59 1.13
C GLY A 91 3.64 -7.94 1.79
N ALA A 92 4.76 -8.13 2.49
CA ALA A 92 5.09 -9.37 3.16
C ALA A 92 6.04 -9.12 4.34
N ALA A 93 6.33 -10.14 5.13
CA ALA A 93 7.27 -10.08 6.23
C ALA A 93 8.73 -10.19 5.80
N LEU A 94 9.55 -9.27 6.33
CA LEU A 94 11.00 -9.36 6.32
C LEU A 94 11.45 -10.10 7.59
N THR A 95 11.36 -11.43 7.55
CA THR A 95 11.93 -12.29 8.60
C THR A 95 13.46 -12.23 8.56
N GLN A 96 14.13 -12.63 9.64
CA GLN A 96 15.60 -12.66 9.65
C GLN A 96 16.14 -13.63 8.59
N SER A 97 15.40 -14.71 8.29
CA SER A 97 15.70 -15.61 7.17
C SER A 97 15.65 -14.89 5.82
N SER A 98 14.60 -14.13 5.53
CA SER A 98 14.52 -13.34 4.28
C SER A 98 15.62 -12.28 4.21
N ALA A 99 15.89 -11.57 5.30
CA ALA A 99 16.95 -10.56 5.36
C ALA A 99 18.34 -11.19 5.15
N TYR A 100 18.59 -12.37 5.71
CA TYR A 100 19.82 -13.12 5.49
C TYR A 100 20.00 -13.50 4.02
N LEU A 101 18.96 -14.04 3.37
CA LEU A 101 19.03 -14.40 1.94
C LEU A 101 19.28 -13.18 1.04
N PHE A 102 18.60 -12.05 1.30
CA PHE A 102 18.87 -10.81 0.56
C PHE A 102 20.30 -10.31 0.78
N SER A 103 20.82 -10.40 2.02
CA SER A 103 22.20 -10.00 2.31
C SER A 103 23.21 -10.83 1.52
N LEU A 104 22.97 -12.14 1.37
CA LEU A 104 23.83 -13.02 0.60
C LEU A 104 23.74 -12.76 -0.91
N LEU A 105 22.54 -12.47 -1.44
CA LEU A 105 22.38 -12.07 -2.84
C LEU A 105 23.18 -10.80 -3.15
N ILE A 106 23.13 -9.81 -2.26
CA ILE A 106 23.88 -8.55 -2.38
C ILE A 106 25.39 -8.81 -2.24
N GLU A 107 25.82 -9.65 -1.29
CA GLU A 107 27.23 -9.99 -1.11
C GLU A 107 27.81 -10.72 -2.33
N GLN A 108 27.06 -11.66 -2.91
CA GLN A 108 27.47 -12.39 -4.10
C GLN A 108 27.50 -11.50 -5.35
N ASN A 109 26.49 -10.66 -5.52
CA ASN A 109 26.39 -9.71 -6.63
C ASN A 109 25.49 -8.53 -6.26
N GLU A 110 26.11 -7.43 -5.83
CA GLU A 110 25.42 -6.23 -5.35
C GLU A 110 24.37 -5.71 -6.33
N THR A 111 24.70 -5.66 -7.63
CA THR A 111 23.75 -5.17 -8.64
C THR A 111 22.53 -6.08 -8.75
N ASN A 112 22.74 -7.40 -8.74
CA ASN A 112 21.64 -8.37 -8.81
C ASN A 112 20.77 -8.31 -7.55
N GLY A 113 21.38 -8.36 -6.36
CA GLY A 113 20.66 -8.31 -5.09
C GLY A 113 19.83 -7.03 -4.93
N LEU A 114 20.39 -5.87 -5.31
CA LEU A 114 19.64 -4.61 -5.29
C LEU A 114 18.51 -4.58 -6.34
N ASN A 115 18.71 -5.18 -7.51
CA ASN A 115 17.63 -5.30 -8.51
C ASN A 115 16.48 -6.20 -8.03
N VAL A 116 16.76 -7.24 -7.25
CA VAL A 116 15.72 -8.07 -6.61
C VAL A 116 14.93 -7.26 -5.57
N LEU A 117 15.61 -6.44 -4.76
CA LEU A 117 14.88 -5.54 -3.85
C LEU A 117 14.05 -4.50 -4.62
N LYS A 118 14.57 -3.97 -5.74
CA LYS A 118 13.81 -3.06 -6.59
C LYS A 118 12.57 -3.70 -7.21
N SER A 119 12.66 -4.94 -7.70
CA SER A 119 11.48 -5.62 -8.28
C SER A 119 10.36 -5.80 -7.26
N LEU A 120 10.67 -5.89 -5.97
CA LEU A 120 9.69 -5.92 -4.89
C LEU A 120 9.18 -4.52 -4.51
N PHE A 121 10.07 -3.58 -4.24
CA PHE A 121 9.70 -2.35 -3.52
C PHE A 121 9.63 -1.10 -4.37
N ASP A 122 10.27 -1.07 -5.55
CA ASP A 122 10.20 0.09 -6.44
C ASP A 122 8.76 0.22 -6.99
N PRO A 123 8.08 1.36 -6.82
CA PRO A 123 6.71 1.54 -7.27
C PRO A 123 6.57 1.65 -8.79
N VAL A 124 7.68 1.90 -9.49
CA VAL A 124 7.75 2.15 -10.93
C VAL A 124 8.25 0.92 -11.67
N GLU A 125 9.45 0.45 -11.31
CA GLU A 125 10.16 -0.64 -11.99
C GLU A 125 9.82 -2.02 -11.37
N GLY A 126 9.31 -2.03 -10.14
CA GLY A 126 8.87 -3.22 -9.43
C GLY A 126 7.36 -3.28 -9.21
N ILE A 127 6.96 -4.09 -8.24
CA ILE A 127 5.55 -4.27 -7.85
C ILE A 127 5.08 -3.28 -6.78
N GLY A 128 5.98 -2.44 -6.24
CA GLY A 128 5.64 -1.35 -5.34
C GLY A 128 5.09 -1.79 -3.99
N LEU A 129 5.63 -2.86 -3.39
CA LEU A 129 5.27 -3.21 -2.02
C LEU A 129 5.48 -2.01 -1.10
N SER A 130 4.47 -1.72 -0.27
CA SER A 130 4.34 -0.46 0.48
C SER A 130 4.27 -0.67 2.01
N MET A 131 4.24 -1.92 2.47
CA MET A 131 4.26 -2.25 3.89
C MET A 131 5.01 -3.57 4.12
N ILE A 132 5.73 -3.67 5.24
CA ILE A 132 6.50 -4.84 5.66
C ILE A 132 6.15 -5.18 7.10
N ARG A 133 6.00 -6.47 7.40
CA ARG A 133 5.96 -6.97 8.78
C ARG A 133 7.35 -7.44 9.20
N VAL A 134 7.79 -7.11 10.41
CA VAL A 134 9.11 -7.48 10.91
C VAL A 134 8.96 -8.14 12.27
N PRO A 135 9.56 -9.32 12.48
CA PRO A 135 9.65 -9.88 13.81
C PRO A 135 10.45 -8.99 14.77
N ALA A 136 9.83 -8.64 15.90
CA ALA A 136 10.55 -8.09 17.04
C ALA A 136 11.19 -9.26 17.79
N SER A 137 12.52 -9.39 17.70
CA SER A 137 13.28 -10.57 18.14
C SER A 137 13.10 -11.81 17.25
N ALA A 138 13.48 -13.00 17.75
CA ALA A 138 13.39 -14.23 16.97
C ALA A 138 11.96 -14.70 16.75
N CYS A 139 11.72 -15.23 15.56
CA CYS A 139 10.56 -16.01 15.18
C CYS A 139 10.99 -17.43 14.77
N ASP A 140 10.06 -18.16 14.17
CA ASP A 140 10.28 -19.49 13.60
C ASP A 140 11.08 -19.44 12.27
N PHE A 141 11.12 -18.27 11.61
CA PHE A 141 12.00 -17.90 10.49
C PHE A 141 13.13 -16.94 10.92
N SER A 142 13.81 -17.33 11.99
CA SER A 142 15.09 -16.74 12.40
C SER A 142 16.22 -17.75 12.25
N LEU A 143 17.47 -17.29 12.36
CA LEU A 143 18.63 -18.18 12.32
C LEU A 143 18.86 -18.88 13.66
N THR A 144 18.45 -18.25 14.77
CA THR A 144 18.52 -18.77 16.13
C THR A 144 17.38 -18.21 16.99
N ASN A 145 17.18 -18.81 18.16
CA ASN A 145 16.33 -18.24 19.22
C ASN A 145 17.07 -17.09 19.94
N TYR A 146 16.45 -15.91 20.03
CA TYR A 146 16.91 -14.79 20.84
C TYR A 146 15.75 -13.86 21.19
N THR A 147 15.93 -13.05 22.23
CA THR A 147 15.17 -11.81 22.43
C THR A 147 16.09 -10.60 22.46
N TYR A 148 15.56 -9.40 22.30
CA TYR A 148 16.36 -8.19 22.48
C TYR A 148 16.91 -8.04 23.91
N ASP A 149 16.40 -8.79 24.89
CA ASP A 149 16.90 -8.76 26.26
C ASP A 149 16.89 -10.15 26.95
N ASP A 150 17.87 -10.99 26.62
CA ASP A 150 18.03 -12.31 27.22
C ASP A 150 18.76 -12.32 28.59
N TYR A 151 19.13 -11.13 29.12
CA TYR A 151 19.79 -11.00 30.42
C TYR A 151 18.78 -11.20 31.56
N THR A 152 19.03 -12.19 32.41
CA THR A 152 18.06 -12.57 33.46
C THR A 152 17.86 -11.46 34.49
N ASN A 153 16.60 -11.15 34.79
CA ASN A 153 16.19 -10.14 35.78
C ASN A 153 16.67 -8.71 35.45
N ASP A 154 16.80 -8.37 34.16
CA ASP A 154 17.10 -7.00 33.74
C ASP A 154 15.86 -6.11 33.79
N TYR A 155 15.35 -5.85 34.99
CA TYR A 155 14.15 -5.06 35.21
C TYR A 155 14.23 -3.61 34.74
N LYS A 156 15.44 -3.13 34.39
CA LYS A 156 15.68 -1.78 33.87
C LYS A 156 16.03 -1.78 32.38
N LEU A 157 16.05 -2.97 31.75
CA LEU A 157 16.35 -3.16 30.33
C LEU A 157 17.69 -2.52 29.91
N VAL A 158 18.68 -2.48 30.80
CA VAL A 158 19.96 -1.81 30.53
C VAL A 158 20.81 -2.56 29.50
N ASN A 159 20.55 -3.85 29.32
CA ASN A 159 21.21 -4.71 28.34
C ASN A 159 20.35 -4.97 27.09
N LEU A 160 19.16 -4.36 27.00
CA LEU A 160 18.32 -4.50 25.81
C LEU A 160 19.08 -3.99 24.58
N SER A 161 19.17 -4.82 23.55
CA SER A 161 19.88 -4.51 22.30
C SER A 161 19.15 -5.01 21.07
N ILE A 162 19.17 -4.19 20.02
CA ILE A 162 18.69 -4.52 18.67
C ILE A 162 19.84 -4.98 17.74
N ASP A 163 21.02 -5.28 18.29
CA ASP A 163 22.21 -5.61 17.48
C ASP A 163 22.04 -6.89 16.65
N ALA A 164 21.21 -7.84 17.10
CA ALA A 164 20.87 -9.02 16.31
C ALA A 164 20.23 -8.65 14.95
N ASP A 165 19.46 -7.57 14.92
CA ASP A 165 18.80 -7.09 13.72
C ASP A 165 19.73 -6.20 12.87
N LYS A 166 20.75 -5.58 13.49
CA LYS A 166 21.81 -4.84 12.78
C LYS A 166 22.66 -5.74 11.89
N GLN A 167 22.64 -7.05 12.12
CA GLN A 167 23.38 -8.00 11.31
C GLN A 167 22.82 -8.12 9.88
N TYR A 168 21.48 -8.19 9.74
CA TYR A 168 20.83 -8.45 8.45
C TYR A 168 19.57 -7.60 8.23
N THR A 169 18.63 -7.62 9.19
CA THR A 169 17.31 -7.00 9.06
C THR A 169 17.38 -5.49 8.83
N ILE A 170 18.06 -4.74 9.69
CA ILE A 170 18.18 -3.28 9.60
C ILE A 170 18.92 -2.84 8.32
N PRO A 171 20.07 -3.44 7.95
CA PRO A 171 20.70 -3.15 6.66
C PRO A 171 19.74 -3.30 5.46
N ILE A 172 18.95 -4.37 5.42
CA ILE A 172 17.98 -4.58 4.33
C ILE A 172 16.82 -3.57 4.40
N ILE A 173 16.29 -3.25 5.59
CA ILE A 173 15.27 -2.19 5.74
C ILE A 173 15.78 -0.87 5.17
N LYS A 174 17.04 -0.50 5.44
CA LYS A 174 17.64 0.74 4.92
C LYS A 174 17.78 0.73 3.40
N GLN A 175 18.15 -0.42 2.81
CA GLN A 175 18.14 -0.57 1.35
C GLN A 175 16.73 -0.40 0.79
N ILE A 176 15.72 -1.00 1.43
CA ILE A 176 14.33 -0.86 1.02
C ILE A 176 13.85 0.58 1.12
N GLN A 177 14.14 1.28 2.22
CA GLN A 177 13.79 2.70 2.39
C GLN A 177 14.46 3.59 1.34
N SER A 178 15.65 3.22 0.84
CA SER A 178 16.29 3.96 -0.26
C SER A 178 15.57 3.78 -1.60
N ILE A 179 14.82 2.68 -1.77
CA ILE A 179 14.03 2.36 -2.96
C ILE A 179 12.61 2.92 -2.81
N ASN A 180 11.99 2.74 -1.65
CA ASN A 180 10.65 3.21 -1.31
C ASN A 180 10.69 3.92 0.06
N PRO A 181 10.91 5.24 0.09
CA PRO A 181 11.00 6.01 1.34
C PRO A 181 9.73 5.99 2.20
N ASN A 182 8.57 5.68 1.61
CA ASN A 182 7.27 5.72 2.27
C ASN A 182 6.82 4.35 2.83
N ILE A 183 7.73 3.37 2.83
CA ILE A 183 7.46 2.01 3.33
C ILE A 183 7.02 2.04 4.79
N LYS A 184 5.96 1.29 5.12
CA LYS A 184 5.45 1.19 6.49
C LYS A 184 5.90 -0.12 7.14
N LEU A 185 6.27 -0.06 8.41
CA LEU A 185 6.77 -1.22 9.15
C LEU A 185 5.82 -1.59 10.30
N ILE A 186 5.33 -2.83 10.33
CA ILE A 186 4.61 -3.41 11.47
C ILE A 186 5.55 -4.37 12.20
N TYR A 187 5.74 -4.18 13.51
CA TYR A 187 6.55 -5.09 14.33
C TYR A 187 5.67 -6.01 15.19
N SER A 188 6.03 -7.28 15.31
CA SER A 188 5.32 -8.25 16.16
C SER A 188 6.32 -9.13 16.91
N PRO A 189 6.24 -9.30 18.24
CA PRO A 189 7.06 -10.27 18.95
C PRO A 189 6.41 -11.66 18.97
N TRP A 190 7.21 -12.70 18.82
CA TRP A 190 6.76 -14.09 19.03
C TRP A 190 6.79 -14.48 20.51
N THR A 191 7.64 -13.85 21.31
CA THR A 191 7.75 -14.16 22.74
C THR A 191 8.34 -12.99 23.50
N ALA A 192 7.99 -12.87 24.77
CA ALA A 192 8.80 -12.13 25.73
C ALA A 192 10.11 -12.85 26.07
N PRO A 193 11.10 -12.14 26.66
CA PRO A 193 12.27 -12.76 27.27
C PRO A 193 11.88 -13.88 28.26
N LYS A 194 12.64 -14.97 28.26
CA LYS A 194 12.34 -16.16 29.08
C LYS A 194 12.15 -15.83 30.57
N TRP A 195 12.92 -14.88 31.09
CA TRP A 195 12.90 -14.49 32.51
C TRP A 195 11.64 -13.71 32.91
N MET A 196 10.86 -13.23 31.93
CA MET A 196 9.55 -12.61 32.16
C MET A 196 8.39 -13.64 32.18
N LYS A 197 8.67 -14.93 31.89
CA LYS A 197 7.64 -15.94 31.60
C LYS A 197 7.54 -17.02 32.67
N SER A 198 6.33 -17.53 32.87
CA SER A 198 6.02 -18.61 33.83
C SER A 198 6.76 -19.92 33.55
N SER A 199 7.07 -20.21 32.30
CA SER A 199 7.78 -21.41 31.85
C SER A 199 9.31 -21.28 31.94
N ASN A 200 9.84 -20.06 32.09
CA ASN A 200 11.26 -19.74 31.86
C ASN A 200 11.78 -20.26 30.50
N SER A 201 10.91 -20.27 29.47
CA SER A 201 11.20 -20.75 28.12
C SER A 201 10.74 -19.75 27.06
N LEU A 202 11.42 -19.72 25.91
CA LEU A 202 11.01 -18.91 24.77
C LEU A 202 9.85 -19.52 23.98
N THR A 203 9.57 -20.82 24.13
CA THR A 203 8.61 -21.52 23.26
C THR A 203 7.17 -21.57 23.81
N SER A 204 7.00 -21.38 25.12
CA SER A 204 5.71 -21.61 25.80
C SER A 204 5.60 -20.78 27.06
N GLY A 205 4.46 -20.86 27.74
CA GLY A 205 4.17 -20.13 28.97
C GLY A 205 3.56 -18.75 28.71
N GLU A 206 3.37 -18.04 29.82
CA GLU A 206 2.64 -16.77 29.88
C GLU A 206 3.52 -15.73 30.55
N LEU A 207 3.25 -14.45 30.29
CA LEU A 207 3.85 -13.36 31.04
C LEU A 207 3.48 -13.45 32.53
N LEU A 208 4.48 -13.33 33.39
CA LEU A 208 4.24 -13.15 34.82
C LEU A 208 3.57 -11.79 35.05
N SER A 209 2.56 -11.73 35.92
CA SER A 209 1.78 -10.51 36.15
C SER A 209 2.61 -9.33 36.66
N ASN A 210 3.68 -9.59 37.41
CA ASN A 210 4.62 -8.56 37.85
C ASN A 210 5.57 -8.06 36.73
N MET A 211 5.46 -8.59 35.51
CA MET A 211 6.29 -8.21 34.36
C MET A 211 5.53 -7.38 33.32
N TYR A 212 4.23 -7.16 33.45
CA TYR A 212 3.45 -6.42 32.43
C TYR A 212 4.00 -5.01 32.20
N ASP A 213 4.30 -4.30 33.29
CA ASP A 213 4.89 -2.96 33.22
C ASP A 213 6.25 -2.98 32.49
N ILE A 214 7.14 -3.90 32.88
CA ILE A 214 8.49 -4.02 32.30
C ILE A 214 8.43 -4.49 30.84
N TYR A 215 7.48 -5.37 30.50
CA TYR A 215 7.30 -5.82 29.13
C TYR A 215 6.80 -4.69 28.22
N THR A 216 5.94 -3.79 28.71
CA THR A 216 5.60 -2.58 27.94
C THR A 216 6.76 -1.59 27.84
N ASP A 217 7.67 -1.52 28.82
CA ASP A 217 8.94 -0.78 28.68
C ASP A 217 9.86 -1.42 27.64
N PHE A 218 9.82 -2.74 27.47
CA PHE A 218 10.57 -3.45 26.43
C PHE A 218 10.14 -3.00 25.03
N PHE A 219 8.84 -2.84 24.79
CA PHE A 219 8.32 -2.29 23.53
C PHE A 219 8.84 -0.88 23.26
N VAL A 220 8.62 0.03 24.21
CA VAL A 220 9.06 1.43 24.08
C VAL A 220 10.57 1.50 23.86
N SER A 221 11.35 0.68 24.57
CA SER A 221 12.80 0.67 24.46
C SER A 221 13.29 0.27 23.08
N PHE A 222 12.75 -0.81 22.48
CA PHE A 222 13.19 -1.18 21.12
C PHE A 222 12.71 -0.17 20.08
N LEU A 223 11.47 0.35 20.20
CA LEU A 223 10.94 1.39 19.30
C LEU A 223 11.84 2.64 19.32
N MET A 224 12.23 3.10 20.51
CA MET A 224 13.15 4.22 20.68
C MET A 224 14.53 3.92 20.11
N LYS A 225 15.04 2.69 20.22
CA LYS A 225 16.33 2.30 19.60
C LYS A 225 16.26 2.34 18.08
N TYR A 226 15.21 1.79 17.47
CA TYR A 226 15.00 1.89 16.02
C TYR A 226 14.93 3.34 15.56
N LYS A 227 14.18 4.18 16.28
CA LYS A 227 14.04 5.60 15.95
C LYS A 227 15.34 6.38 16.13
N LEU A 228 16.01 6.23 17.26
CA LEU A 228 17.15 7.09 17.66
C LEU A 228 18.51 6.58 17.16
N GLU A 229 18.72 5.27 17.10
CA GLU A 229 19.99 4.69 16.65
C GLU A 229 20.01 4.48 15.14
N GLU A 230 18.87 4.15 14.53
CA GLU A 230 18.81 3.70 13.14
C GLU A 230 18.00 4.61 12.20
N SER A 231 17.30 5.63 12.74
CA SER A 231 16.39 6.52 12.01
C SER A 231 15.28 5.77 11.27
N ILE A 232 14.77 4.70 11.87
CA ILE A 232 13.69 3.88 11.32
C ILE A 232 12.40 4.15 12.09
N ASP A 233 11.37 4.57 11.35
CA ASP A 233 10.02 4.79 11.87
C ASP A 233 9.19 3.50 11.80
N ILE A 234 8.59 3.12 12.93
CA ILE A 234 7.72 1.94 13.04
C ILE A 234 6.27 2.40 13.06
N PHE A 235 5.52 2.00 12.04
CA PHE A 235 4.13 2.39 11.82
C PHE A 235 3.20 1.81 12.89
N GLY A 236 3.43 0.56 13.30
CA GLY A 236 2.62 -0.08 14.32
C GLY A 236 3.28 -1.32 14.92
N VAL A 237 2.75 -1.75 16.06
CA VAL A 237 3.15 -2.97 16.74
C VAL A 237 1.94 -3.82 17.07
N THR A 238 2.10 -5.14 17.04
CA THR A 238 1.18 -6.06 17.71
C THR A 238 1.79 -6.50 19.04
N LEU A 239 0.95 -6.88 20.01
CA LEU A 239 1.42 -7.23 21.36
C LEU A 239 2.06 -8.61 21.43
N GLN A 240 1.67 -9.51 20.53
CA GLN A 240 2.09 -10.90 20.49
C GLN A 240 1.62 -11.49 19.17
N ASN A 241 2.50 -12.16 18.44
CA ASN A 241 2.13 -13.01 17.31
C ASN A 241 1.31 -14.21 17.80
N GLU A 242 0.13 -14.44 17.24
CA GLU A 242 -0.72 -15.59 17.52
C GLU A 242 -0.89 -15.90 19.03
N PRO A 243 -1.46 -14.97 19.82
CA PRO A 243 -1.50 -15.05 21.28
C PRO A 243 -2.24 -16.27 21.85
N LEU A 244 -3.03 -16.98 21.03
CA LEU A 244 -3.73 -18.20 21.42
C LEU A 244 -2.97 -19.49 21.04
N PHE A 245 -1.81 -19.36 20.40
CA PHE A 245 -1.00 -20.48 19.95
C PHE A 245 0.32 -20.56 20.72
N GLN A 246 0.69 -21.78 21.13
CA GLN A 246 1.97 -22.05 21.78
C GLN A 246 2.71 -23.16 21.02
N PRO A 247 3.83 -22.86 20.35
CA PRO A 247 4.66 -23.84 19.68
C PRO A 247 5.48 -24.69 20.66
N PHE A 248 6.00 -25.81 20.16
CA PHE A 248 6.87 -26.68 20.95
C PHE A 248 8.36 -26.41 20.72
N SER A 249 8.73 -25.85 19.55
CA SER A 249 10.11 -25.88 19.04
C SER A 249 10.71 -24.52 18.66
N TYR A 250 9.89 -23.46 18.62
CA TYR A 250 10.28 -22.11 18.22
C TYR A 250 9.63 -21.07 19.15
N PRO A 251 10.00 -19.78 19.08
CA PRO A 251 9.49 -18.76 19.98
C PRO A 251 7.97 -18.63 19.96
N GLY A 252 7.36 -18.52 21.13
CA GLY A 252 5.91 -18.43 21.29
C GLY A 252 5.48 -18.17 22.72
N MET A 253 4.33 -17.55 22.90
CA MET A 253 3.81 -17.17 24.21
C MET A 253 2.29 -17.04 24.17
N TYR A 254 1.63 -17.63 25.17
CA TYR A 254 0.21 -17.41 25.34
C TYR A 254 -0.04 -16.10 26.07
N VAL A 255 -0.97 -15.32 25.54
CA VAL A 255 -1.43 -14.08 26.14
C VAL A 255 -2.95 -14.14 26.12
N PRO A 256 -3.64 -14.21 27.26
CA PRO A 256 -5.11 -14.13 27.30
C PRO A 256 -5.60 -12.68 27.05
N SER A 257 -6.85 -12.52 26.64
CA SER A 257 -7.42 -11.24 26.19
C SER A 257 -7.42 -10.17 27.29
N ASP A 258 -7.65 -10.55 28.55
CA ASP A 258 -7.63 -9.66 29.72
C ASP A 258 -6.22 -9.12 30.03
N VAL A 259 -5.18 -9.94 29.80
CA VAL A 259 -3.78 -9.51 29.90
C VAL A 259 -3.41 -8.62 28.72
N ALA A 260 -3.83 -8.97 27.51
CA ALA A 260 -3.60 -8.12 26.34
C ALA A 260 -4.24 -6.73 26.52
N ALA A 261 -5.44 -6.63 27.07
CA ALA A 261 -6.08 -5.35 27.37
C ALA A 261 -5.24 -4.49 28.34
N GLN A 262 -4.74 -5.09 29.42
CA GLN A 262 -3.83 -4.41 30.36
C GLN A 262 -2.53 -3.94 29.69
N LEU A 263 -1.95 -4.78 28.82
CA LEU A 263 -0.75 -4.42 28.07
C LEU A 263 -1.01 -3.27 27.09
N VAL A 264 -2.16 -3.24 26.40
CA VAL A 264 -2.57 -2.12 25.54
C VAL A 264 -2.63 -0.82 26.35
N ALA A 265 -3.31 -0.82 27.50
CA ALA A 265 -3.47 0.37 28.33
C ALA A 265 -2.13 0.91 28.84
N LEU A 266 -1.25 0.02 29.31
CA LEU A 266 0.10 0.35 29.76
C LEU A 266 0.97 0.88 28.62
N LEU A 267 1.02 0.15 27.50
CA LEU A 267 1.85 0.52 26.34
C LEU A 267 1.39 1.85 25.75
N GLY A 268 0.09 2.02 25.54
CA GLY A 268 -0.47 3.26 25.00
C GLY A 268 -0.14 4.48 25.86
N THR A 269 -0.26 4.36 27.18
CA THR A 269 0.14 5.42 28.11
C THR A 269 1.63 5.77 27.99
N LYS A 270 2.49 4.75 27.87
CA LYS A 270 3.94 4.95 27.76
C LYS A 270 4.36 5.53 26.40
N LEU A 271 3.73 5.12 25.31
CA LEU A 271 3.97 5.69 23.98
C LEU A 271 3.62 7.18 23.92
N LEU A 272 2.48 7.58 24.48
CA LEU A 272 2.10 9.00 24.55
C LEU A 272 3.11 9.86 25.35
N ALA A 273 3.87 9.24 26.26
CA ALA A 273 4.91 9.93 27.02
C ALA A 273 6.25 10.06 26.27
N GLN A 274 6.39 9.43 25.09
CA GLN A 274 7.60 9.45 24.26
C GLN A 274 7.30 10.10 22.89
N PRO A 275 7.52 11.42 22.74
CA PRO A 275 7.18 12.15 21.51
C PRO A 275 7.70 11.51 20.23
N GLU A 276 8.90 10.92 20.27
CA GLU A 276 9.59 10.32 19.12
C GLU A 276 8.91 9.08 18.55
N VAL A 277 8.09 8.39 19.34
CA VAL A 277 7.37 7.15 18.97
C VAL A 277 5.89 7.17 19.34
N SER A 278 5.36 8.34 19.71
CA SER A 278 3.99 8.51 20.20
C SER A 278 2.91 8.20 19.15
N ASP A 279 3.27 8.24 17.86
CA ASP A 279 2.39 7.93 16.73
C ASP A 279 2.38 6.43 16.35
N THR A 280 3.17 5.58 17.02
CA THR A 280 3.17 4.13 16.77
C THR A 280 1.82 3.52 17.12
N ARG A 281 1.18 2.88 16.14
CA ARG A 281 -0.13 2.25 16.30
C ARG A 281 -0.05 0.95 17.10
N ILE A 282 -1.06 0.66 17.93
CA ILE A 282 -1.23 -0.63 18.60
C ILE A 282 -2.30 -1.45 17.87
N LEU A 283 -1.86 -2.59 17.33
CA LEU A 283 -2.69 -3.59 16.65
C LEU A 283 -2.94 -4.76 17.60
N ILE A 284 -4.20 -5.06 17.88
CA ILE A 284 -4.57 -6.18 18.78
C ILE A 284 -4.80 -7.47 17.99
N TYR A 285 -4.88 -8.59 18.70
CA TYR A 285 -5.18 -9.93 18.22
C TYR A 285 -4.05 -10.61 17.44
N ASP A 286 -3.74 -10.19 16.20
CA ASP A 286 -2.66 -10.77 15.37
C ASP A 286 -2.74 -12.30 15.27
N HIS A 287 -3.95 -12.79 14.96
CA HIS A 287 -4.26 -14.22 14.88
C HIS A 287 -5.40 -14.49 13.88
N ASN A 288 -5.82 -15.75 13.76
CA ASN A 288 -6.69 -16.25 12.70
C ASN A 288 -8.07 -15.60 12.65
N TRP A 289 -8.81 -15.71 11.55
CA TRP A 289 -10.19 -15.21 11.43
C TRP A 289 -11.22 -15.90 12.34
N ILE A 290 -10.82 -16.69 13.33
CA ILE A 290 -11.70 -17.33 14.31
C ILE A 290 -11.67 -16.55 15.64
N ASP A 291 -12.19 -17.13 16.72
CA ASP A 291 -12.03 -16.66 18.11
C ASP A 291 -12.20 -15.13 18.34
N LEU A 292 -13.20 -14.54 17.67
CA LEU A 292 -13.47 -13.09 17.71
C LEU A 292 -13.78 -12.55 19.12
N ASP A 293 -14.10 -13.43 20.07
CA ASP A 293 -14.27 -13.07 21.48
C ASP A 293 -12.98 -12.45 22.04
N TYR A 294 -11.80 -12.91 21.60
CA TYR A 294 -10.52 -12.37 22.06
C TYR A 294 -10.31 -10.88 21.74
N PRO A 295 -10.35 -10.43 20.46
CA PRO A 295 -10.26 -9.00 20.16
C PRO A 295 -11.46 -8.24 20.72
N LEU A 296 -12.64 -8.86 20.80
CA LEU A 296 -13.82 -8.22 21.34
C LEU A 296 -13.66 -7.87 22.82
N ASP A 297 -13.11 -8.76 23.64
CA ASP A 297 -12.85 -8.51 25.06
C ASP A 297 -12.00 -7.25 25.23
N ILE A 298 -10.91 -7.13 24.46
CA ILE A 298 -10.01 -5.97 24.49
C ILE A 298 -10.73 -4.69 24.02
N LEU A 299 -11.53 -4.78 22.96
CA LEU A 299 -12.30 -3.65 22.43
C LEU A 299 -13.43 -3.19 23.38
N THR A 300 -13.87 -4.04 24.31
CA THR A 300 -14.85 -3.67 25.35
C THR A 300 -14.22 -3.12 26.63
N ASP A 301 -12.90 -3.27 26.80
CA ASP A 301 -12.18 -2.75 27.95
C ASP A 301 -11.98 -1.22 27.80
N SER A 302 -12.48 -0.46 28.77
CA SER A 302 -12.47 1.00 28.71
C SER A 302 -11.09 1.63 28.84
N ASP A 303 -10.14 0.93 29.47
CA ASP A 303 -8.78 1.43 29.69
C ASP A 303 -7.90 1.13 28.48
N ALA A 304 -8.14 0.00 27.80
CA ALA A 304 -7.43 -0.37 26.58
C ALA A 304 -7.95 0.36 25.33
N TYR A 305 -9.27 0.44 25.16
CA TYR A 305 -9.92 0.90 23.93
C TYR A 305 -9.42 2.24 23.36
N PRO A 306 -9.09 3.28 24.16
CA PRO A 306 -8.55 4.54 23.63
C PRO A 306 -7.23 4.39 22.87
N TYR A 307 -6.45 3.36 23.22
CA TYR A 307 -5.12 3.10 22.66
C TYR A 307 -5.12 2.04 21.56
N VAL A 308 -6.22 1.28 21.40
CA VAL A 308 -6.37 0.36 20.26
C VAL A 308 -6.56 1.16 18.98
N ASN A 309 -5.67 0.97 18.00
CA ASN A 309 -5.83 1.55 16.67
C ASN A 309 -6.52 0.59 15.70
N ALA A 310 -6.23 -0.70 15.84
CA ALA A 310 -6.57 -1.68 14.82
C ALA A 310 -6.66 -3.11 15.36
N THR A 311 -7.37 -3.99 14.65
CA THR A 311 -7.32 -5.44 14.85
C THR A 311 -6.55 -6.11 13.71
N ALA A 312 -5.55 -6.91 14.05
CA ALA A 312 -4.73 -7.68 13.12
C ALA A 312 -5.25 -9.11 12.97
N PHE A 313 -5.22 -9.64 11.74
CA PHE A 313 -5.71 -10.97 11.39
C PHE A 313 -4.72 -11.78 10.56
N HIS A 314 -4.77 -13.10 10.74
CA HIS A 314 -4.09 -14.14 9.98
C HIS A 314 -5.10 -14.99 9.19
N CYS A 315 -4.63 -15.71 8.18
CA CYS A 315 -5.49 -16.44 7.23
C CYS A 315 -5.59 -17.95 7.45
N TYR A 316 -4.97 -18.52 8.49
CA TYR A 316 -4.80 -19.99 8.56
C TYR A 316 -6.06 -20.74 8.94
N GLN A 317 -7.00 -20.07 9.61
CA GLN A 317 -8.27 -20.64 10.02
C GLN A 317 -9.38 -19.59 9.97
N GLY A 318 -10.61 -20.04 9.73
CA GLY A 318 -11.81 -19.20 9.72
C GLY A 318 -12.15 -18.66 8.33
N ASP A 319 -12.92 -17.57 8.32
CA ASP A 319 -13.46 -16.97 7.11
C ASP A 319 -13.17 -15.47 7.10
N VAL A 320 -12.68 -14.96 5.97
CA VAL A 320 -12.32 -13.54 5.77
C VAL A 320 -13.43 -12.57 6.17
N THR A 321 -14.70 -12.98 6.07
CA THR A 321 -15.87 -12.15 6.44
C THR A 321 -15.96 -11.84 7.93
N ASN A 322 -15.26 -12.57 8.79
CA ASN A 322 -15.21 -12.32 10.23
C ASN A 322 -14.53 -10.98 10.58
N GLN A 323 -13.70 -10.43 9.68
CA GLN A 323 -13.19 -9.06 9.78
C GLN A 323 -14.33 -8.03 9.82
N SER A 324 -15.32 -8.21 8.94
CA SER A 324 -16.50 -7.33 8.85
C SER A 324 -17.34 -7.40 10.13
N VAL A 325 -17.34 -8.52 10.86
CA VAL A 325 -18.08 -8.64 12.13
C VAL A 325 -17.53 -7.66 13.17
N LEU A 326 -16.21 -7.55 13.30
CA LEU A 326 -15.59 -6.59 14.22
C LEU A 326 -15.72 -5.15 13.70
N TYR A 327 -15.43 -4.92 12.42
CA TYR A 327 -15.53 -3.58 11.83
C TYR A 327 -16.94 -2.98 11.96
N ASN A 328 -17.98 -3.77 11.70
CA ASN A 328 -19.37 -3.31 11.84
C ASN A 328 -19.74 -2.91 13.28
N LYS A 329 -19.01 -3.41 14.28
CA LYS A 329 -19.21 -3.08 15.70
C LYS A 329 -18.34 -1.91 16.15
N TYR A 330 -17.14 -1.77 15.58
CA TYR A 330 -16.13 -0.78 15.93
C TYR A 330 -15.51 -0.14 14.66
N PRO A 331 -16.29 0.64 13.88
CA PRO A 331 -15.87 1.13 12.56
C PRO A 331 -14.73 2.16 12.61
N GLU A 332 -14.45 2.73 13.77
CA GLU A 332 -13.30 3.60 14.04
C GLU A 332 -11.99 2.85 14.29
N LYS A 333 -12.03 1.52 14.41
CA LYS A 333 -10.84 0.67 14.57
C LYS A 333 -10.53 -0.02 13.25
N GLU A 334 -9.31 0.16 12.78
CA GLU A 334 -8.89 -0.37 11.48
C GLU A 334 -8.78 -1.91 11.54
N ILE A 335 -8.84 -2.55 10.38
CA ILE A 335 -8.56 -3.98 10.23
C ILE A 335 -7.27 -4.13 9.42
N HIS A 336 -6.39 -5.03 9.81
CA HIS A 336 -5.16 -5.31 9.07
C HIS A 336 -4.99 -6.83 8.88
N MET A 337 -4.76 -7.27 7.65
CA MET A 337 -4.29 -8.63 7.38
C MET A 337 -2.76 -8.62 7.48
N THR A 338 -2.23 -9.18 8.55
CA THR A 338 -0.82 -9.06 8.95
C THR A 338 0.00 -10.29 8.62
N GLU A 339 -0.62 -11.44 8.40
CA GLU A 339 0.09 -12.66 8.06
C GLU A 339 -0.77 -13.64 7.26
N CYS A 340 -0.21 -14.19 6.19
CA CYS A 340 -0.69 -15.37 5.52
C CYS A 340 0.48 -16.05 4.83
N SER A 341 0.53 -17.37 4.77
CA SER A 341 1.63 -18.07 4.12
C SER A 341 1.13 -18.83 2.90
N GLY A 342 1.94 -18.81 1.84
CA GLY A 342 1.95 -19.86 0.83
C GLY A 342 2.70 -21.10 1.30
N GLY A 343 2.53 -22.21 0.59
CA GLY A 343 3.29 -23.43 0.87
C GLY A 343 2.82 -24.65 0.08
N TYR A 344 3.54 -25.77 0.23
CA TYR A 344 3.31 -26.99 -0.57
C TYR A 344 1.99 -27.72 -0.28
N TRP A 345 1.18 -27.25 0.67
CA TRP A 345 -0.21 -27.69 0.78
C TRP A 345 -1.11 -27.12 -0.33
N ALA A 346 -0.67 -26.05 -1.00
CA ALA A 346 -1.31 -25.43 -2.16
C ALA A 346 -0.28 -25.28 -3.31
N PRO A 347 0.21 -26.39 -3.89
CA PRO A 347 1.27 -26.33 -4.90
C PRO A 347 0.78 -25.85 -6.27
N ASP A 348 -0.51 -26.00 -6.58
CA ASP A 348 -1.07 -25.63 -7.87
C ASP A 348 -1.18 -24.09 -8.01
N PHE A 349 -0.37 -23.50 -8.89
CA PHE A 349 -0.29 -22.05 -9.12
C PHE A 349 -1.68 -21.42 -9.35
N ALA A 350 -2.50 -22.04 -10.19
CA ALA A 350 -3.80 -21.54 -10.59
C ALA A 350 -4.77 -21.44 -9.40
N SER A 351 -4.91 -22.54 -8.66
CA SER A 351 -5.80 -22.64 -7.50
C SER A 351 -5.35 -21.73 -6.38
N ASP A 352 -4.04 -21.61 -6.17
CA ASP A 352 -3.48 -20.77 -5.13
C ASP A 352 -3.63 -19.28 -5.46
N LEU A 353 -3.33 -18.87 -6.70
CA LEU A 353 -3.59 -17.51 -7.17
C LEU A 353 -5.06 -17.13 -7.00
N ALA A 354 -5.97 -18.02 -7.41
CA ALA A 354 -7.40 -17.79 -7.28
C ALA A 354 -7.84 -17.67 -5.81
N TRP A 355 -7.32 -18.50 -4.92
CA TRP A 355 -7.65 -18.44 -3.50
C TRP A 355 -7.09 -17.17 -2.84
N ASN A 356 -5.82 -16.84 -3.10
CA ASN A 356 -5.16 -15.65 -2.58
C ASN A 356 -5.86 -14.37 -3.05
N THR A 357 -6.26 -14.27 -4.32
CA THR A 357 -7.05 -13.13 -4.80
C THR A 357 -8.40 -13.03 -4.09
N ASN A 358 -9.17 -14.13 -4.03
CA ASN A 358 -10.54 -14.11 -3.52
C ASN A 358 -10.62 -13.86 -2.00
N ASN A 359 -9.62 -14.31 -1.23
CA ASN A 359 -9.68 -14.27 0.23
C ASN A 359 -8.70 -13.25 0.84
N LEU A 360 -7.53 -13.03 0.25
CA LEU A 360 -6.52 -12.13 0.79
C LEU A 360 -6.52 -10.80 0.06
N TYR A 361 -6.09 -10.79 -1.21
CA TYR A 361 -5.76 -9.53 -1.88
C TYR A 361 -7.00 -8.67 -2.12
N MET A 362 -8.07 -9.27 -2.66
CA MET A 362 -9.36 -8.59 -2.78
C MET A 362 -10.26 -8.90 -1.58
N GLY A 363 -10.28 -10.16 -1.13
CA GLY A 363 -11.20 -10.60 -0.08
C GLY A 363 -11.05 -9.85 1.22
N ALA A 364 -9.82 -9.67 1.72
CA ALA A 364 -9.58 -8.97 2.98
C ALA A 364 -9.97 -7.49 2.85
N VAL A 365 -9.61 -6.84 1.74
CA VAL A 365 -10.00 -5.45 1.46
C VAL A 365 -11.51 -5.29 1.31
N GLN A 366 -12.20 -6.23 0.67
CA GLN A 366 -13.68 -6.24 0.62
C GLN A 366 -14.32 -6.43 2.00
N ASN A 367 -13.55 -6.87 2.99
CA ASN A 367 -13.92 -7.03 4.38
C ASN A 367 -13.15 -6.07 5.30
N TRP A 368 -12.89 -4.86 4.81
CA TRP A 368 -12.37 -3.71 5.57
C TRP A 368 -10.89 -3.73 5.95
N ALA A 369 -10.10 -4.69 5.45
CA ALA A 369 -8.66 -4.66 5.66
C ALA A 369 -8.02 -3.41 5.00
N SER A 370 -7.25 -2.70 5.79
CA SER A 370 -6.45 -1.55 5.39
C SER A 370 -5.04 -1.95 4.93
N SER A 371 -4.61 -3.18 5.18
CA SER A 371 -3.38 -3.75 4.60
C SER A 371 -3.52 -5.25 4.38
N VAL A 372 -2.71 -5.80 3.47
CA VAL A 372 -2.60 -7.24 3.24
C VAL A 372 -1.13 -7.65 3.16
N LEU A 373 -0.68 -8.43 4.14
CA LEU A 373 0.69 -8.91 4.25
C LEU A 373 0.75 -10.44 4.16
N GLN A 374 1.55 -10.92 3.22
CA GLN A 374 2.00 -12.31 3.16
C GLN A 374 3.14 -12.54 4.17
N TRP A 375 3.55 -13.80 4.35
CA TRP A 375 4.56 -14.16 5.34
C TRP A 375 5.97 -13.90 4.82
N ASN A 376 6.79 -14.89 4.49
CA ASN A 376 8.19 -14.60 4.12
C ASN A 376 8.31 -13.87 2.77
N LEU A 377 9.10 -12.79 2.71
CA LEU A 377 9.52 -12.18 1.44
C LEU A 377 10.36 -13.14 0.59
N ALA A 378 11.27 -13.88 1.23
CA ALA A 378 12.16 -14.82 0.56
C ALA A 378 12.48 -16.02 1.47
N LEU A 379 12.46 -17.21 0.87
CA LEU A 379 12.99 -18.46 1.45
C LEU A 379 13.91 -19.14 0.43
N ASP A 380 14.73 -20.08 0.89
CA ASP A 380 15.58 -20.88 0.01
C ASP A 380 14.81 -22.07 -0.59
N SER A 381 15.47 -22.83 -1.47
CA SER A 381 14.91 -24.03 -2.09
C SER A 381 14.64 -25.20 -1.12
N ASN A 382 14.97 -25.06 0.15
CA ASN A 382 14.64 -25.99 1.24
C ASN A 382 13.65 -25.36 2.25
N ASP A 383 12.88 -24.36 1.82
CA ASP A 383 11.84 -23.67 2.59
C ASP A 383 12.38 -22.95 3.83
N GLY A 384 13.65 -22.51 3.80
CA GLY A 384 14.34 -21.94 4.93
C GLY A 384 15.22 -20.72 4.61
N PRO A 385 16.22 -20.42 5.47
CA PRO A 385 16.51 -21.08 6.73
C PRO A 385 15.36 -20.95 7.74
N THR A 386 15.22 -21.91 8.65
CA THR A 386 14.19 -21.87 9.71
C THR A 386 14.76 -22.28 11.06
N ASN A 387 14.18 -21.71 12.11
CA ASN A 387 14.45 -22.03 13.50
C ASN A 387 13.35 -22.97 14.03
N ASN A 388 13.28 -24.16 13.43
CA ASN A 388 12.24 -25.16 13.68
C ASN A 388 10.80 -24.72 13.35
N GLY A 389 10.65 -23.68 12.54
CA GLY A 389 9.38 -23.24 11.98
C GLY A 389 8.84 -24.15 10.89
N CYS A 390 7.90 -23.60 10.13
CA CYS A 390 7.25 -24.25 9.00
C CYS A 390 8.28 -24.84 8.01
N LYS A 391 8.09 -26.10 7.60
CA LYS A 391 9.05 -26.87 6.77
C LYS A 391 8.59 -27.07 5.33
N ASN A 392 7.53 -26.39 4.94
CA ASN A 392 6.89 -26.47 3.63
C ASN A 392 6.20 -25.16 3.28
N CYS A 393 6.63 -24.05 3.90
CA CYS A 393 6.15 -22.72 3.61
C CYS A 393 6.93 -22.15 2.44
N ARG A 394 6.26 -21.34 1.63
CA ARG A 394 6.83 -20.67 0.47
C ARG A 394 6.83 -19.16 0.72
N GLY A 395 7.92 -18.49 0.38
CA GLY A 395 8.00 -17.03 0.40
C GLY A 395 7.50 -16.43 -0.91
N LEU A 396 7.44 -15.10 -1.03
CA LEU A 396 7.21 -14.45 -2.34
C LEU A 396 8.29 -14.84 -3.35
N LEU A 397 9.51 -15.04 -2.87
CA LEU A 397 10.66 -15.48 -3.64
C LEU A 397 11.23 -16.80 -3.11
N THR A 398 11.69 -17.65 -4.02
CA THR A 398 12.57 -18.78 -3.72
C THR A 398 13.98 -18.43 -4.21
N VAL A 399 14.96 -18.46 -3.31
CA VAL A 399 16.35 -18.03 -3.57
C VAL A 399 17.28 -19.23 -3.54
N ASP A 400 18.05 -19.44 -4.62
CA ASP A 400 19.12 -20.42 -4.62
C ASP A 400 20.50 -19.77 -4.62
N ILE A 401 21.11 -19.81 -3.46
CA ILE A 401 22.43 -19.22 -3.20
C ILE A 401 23.56 -20.08 -3.78
N ASN A 402 23.28 -21.34 -4.12
CA ASN A 402 24.24 -22.30 -4.64
C ASN A 402 24.13 -22.50 -6.16
N ASN A 403 23.20 -21.81 -6.85
CA ASN A 403 22.89 -22.00 -8.27
C ASN A 403 22.64 -23.49 -8.65
N ASN A 404 21.92 -24.23 -7.81
CA ASN A 404 21.32 -25.47 -8.27
C ASN A 404 20.07 -25.11 -9.12
N SER A 405 19.55 -26.06 -9.90
CA SER A 405 18.25 -25.84 -10.55
C SER A 405 17.16 -25.77 -9.47
N ILE A 406 16.43 -24.66 -9.42
CA ILE A 406 15.27 -24.47 -8.53
C ILE A 406 14.06 -25.11 -9.18
N LYS A 407 13.05 -25.51 -8.42
CA LYS A 407 11.75 -25.89 -8.99
C LYS A 407 10.77 -24.73 -8.91
N ASN A 408 10.09 -24.43 -10.01
CA ASN A 408 8.98 -23.47 -10.03
C ASN A 408 7.72 -24.02 -9.31
N ASP A 409 6.67 -23.22 -9.21
CA ASP A 409 5.42 -23.61 -8.53
C ASP A 409 4.77 -24.87 -9.12
N ASP A 410 4.99 -25.17 -10.41
CA ASP A 410 4.49 -26.38 -11.07
C ASP A 410 5.44 -27.60 -10.92
N GLY A 411 6.61 -27.41 -10.29
CA GLY A 411 7.60 -28.45 -10.03
C GLY A 411 8.63 -28.66 -11.13
N ASP A 412 8.67 -27.78 -12.14
CA ASP A 412 9.64 -27.79 -13.25
C ASP A 412 10.95 -27.09 -12.86
N ASN A 413 12.07 -27.55 -13.42
CA ASN A 413 13.38 -26.95 -13.14
C ASN A 413 13.54 -25.57 -13.78
N ASP A 414 14.10 -24.63 -13.03
CA ASP A 414 14.45 -23.26 -13.42
C ASP A 414 15.92 -22.98 -13.03
N ASP A 415 16.68 -22.40 -13.96
CA ASP A 415 18.10 -22.10 -13.83
C ASP A 415 18.35 -20.68 -13.26
N HIS A 416 17.31 -19.92 -12.90
CA HIS A 416 17.44 -18.62 -12.27
C HIS A 416 17.84 -18.72 -10.79
N GLN A 417 18.71 -17.81 -10.35
CA GLN A 417 19.13 -17.68 -8.95
C GLN A 417 17.97 -17.30 -8.00
N VAL A 418 16.97 -16.60 -8.53
CA VAL A 418 15.79 -16.16 -7.79
C VAL A 418 14.56 -16.48 -8.62
N LEU A 419 13.65 -17.23 -8.04
CA LEU A 419 12.34 -17.54 -8.57
C LEU A 419 11.29 -16.66 -7.89
N PHE A 420 10.38 -16.09 -8.67
CA PHE A 420 9.22 -15.36 -8.18
C PHE A 420 8.03 -16.32 -8.12
N ASN A 421 7.45 -16.50 -6.94
CA ASN A 421 6.35 -17.44 -6.72
C ASN A 421 5.00 -16.77 -6.96
N VAL A 422 3.93 -17.57 -6.96
CA VAL A 422 2.54 -17.13 -7.13
C VAL A 422 2.16 -15.95 -6.21
N GLU A 423 2.68 -15.90 -4.99
CA GLU A 423 2.40 -14.81 -4.04
C GLU A 423 2.92 -13.46 -4.53
N TYR A 424 4.09 -13.44 -5.20
CA TYR A 424 4.63 -12.22 -5.81
C TYR A 424 3.72 -11.73 -6.92
N TYR A 425 3.35 -12.61 -7.85
CA TYR A 425 2.51 -12.23 -8.99
C TYR A 425 1.10 -11.84 -8.57
N GLY A 426 0.57 -12.45 -7.51
CA GLY A 426 -0.70 -12.06 -6.92
C GLY A 426 -0.68 -10.65 -6.35
N LEU A 427 0.33 -10.33 -5.54
CA LEU A 427 0.50 -8.99 -4.94
C LEU A 427 0.80 -7.90 -5.97
N ALA A 428 1.46 -8.25 -7.08
CA ALA A 428 1.83 -7.31 -8.14
C ALA A 428 0.64 -6.51 -8.71
N HIS A 429 -0.56 -7.06 -8.62
CA HIS A 429 -1.78 -6.43 -9.12
C HIS A 429 -2.36 -5.33 -8.21
N PHE A 430 -1.67 -4.86 -7.14
CA PHE A 430 -2.29 -3.97 -6.13
C PHE A 430 -1.52 -2.66 -5.69
N ARG A 431 -0.82 -1.93 -6.61
CA ARG A 431 -0.09 -0.61 -6.38
C ARG A 431 -0.88 0.76 -6.47
N SER A 432 -0.30 1.91 -6.02
CA SER A 432 -0.85 3.33 -5.85
C SER A 432 -0.75 4.36 -7.05
N ILE A 433 -1.38 5.58 -7.01
CA ILE A 433 -1.61 6.63 -8.10
C ILE A 433 -1.33 8.13 -7.66
N TYR A 434 -1.22 9.18 -8.53
CA TYR A 434 -0.99 10.64 -8.21
C TYR A 434 -2.05 11.66 -8.80
N LEU A 435 -2.32 12.83 -8.17
CA LEU A 435 -3.44 13.80 -8.46
C LEU A 435 -3.06 15.30 -8.52
N PHE A 436 -3.51 16.04 -9.54
CA PHE A 436 -3.25 17.48 -9.83
C PHE A 436 -4.55 18.27 -10.07
N ASP A 437 -4.85 19.28 -9.25
CA ASP A 437 -5.98 20.21 -9.37
C ASP A 437 -5.48 21.67 -9.49
N ILE A 438 -5.56 22.27 -10.68
CA ILE A 438 -4.99 23.60 -10.94
C ILE A 438 -6.09 24.64 -11.18
N GLY A 439 -6.39 25.44 -10.17
CA GLY A 439 -7.41 26.50 -10.23
C GLY A 439 -6.93 27.83 -10.81
N SER A 440 -7.83 28.82 -10.85
CA SER A 440 -7.53 30.20 -11.31
C SER A 440 -6.80 31.05 -10.29
N CYS A 441 -6.89 30.70 -9.00
CA CYS A 441 -6.24 31.40 -7.90
C CYS A 441 -5.33 30.46 -7.10
N THR A 442 -5.78 29.23 -6.82
CA THR A 442 -5.02 28.24 -6.05
C THR A 442 -4.96 26.92 -6.80
N SER A 443 -3.77 26.32 -6.79
CA SER A 443 -3.50 24.98 -7.27
C SER A 443 -3.28 24.06 -6.06
N VAL A 444 -3.78 22.83 -6.16
CA VAL A 444 -3.60 21.74 -5.20
C VAL A 444 -3.00 20.55 -5.96
N ILE A 445 -1.93 19.97 -5.44
CA ILE A 445 -1.33 18.75 -6.00
C ILE A 445 -1.13 17.77 -4.86
N ASP A 446 -1.33 16.48 -5.16
CA ASP A 446 -1.34 15.41 -4.17
C ASP A 446 -0.93 14.06 -4.77
N VAL A 447 -0.63 13.10 -3.92
CA VAL A 447 -0.52 11.69 -4.30
C VAL A 447 -1.84 11.02 -3.92
N ALA A 448 -2.36 10.08 -4.71
CA ALA A 448 -3.43 9.19 -4.25
C ALA A 448 -2.85 8.14 -3.26
N THR A 449 -2.18 8.66 -2.25
CA THR A 449 -1.78 8.04 -1.00
C THR A 449 -2.24 9.01 0.09
N ASP A 450 -2.40 8.53 1.30
CA ASP A 450 -3.16 9.28 2.30
C ASP A 450 -2.22 9.94 3.36
N GLU A 451 -0.98 10.28 2.97
CA GLU A 451 -0.25 11.36 3.65
C GLU A 451 -0.84 12.68 3.16
N LYS A 452 -1.13 13.61 4.07
CA LYS A 452 -1.61 14.93 3.67
C LYS A 452 -0.45 15.73 3.07
N THR A 453 -0.11 15.43 1.82
CA THR A 453 0.81 16.18 0.99
C THR A 453 0.08 17.19 0.13
N GLU A 454 -1.07 17.71 0.60
CA GLU A 454 -1.78 18.84 -0.04
C GLU A 454 -0.81 20.02 -0.20
N SER A 455 -0.09 20.04 -1.32
CA SER A 455 0.85 21.08 -1.65
C SER A 455 0.08 22.16 -2.38
N LYS A 456 -0.51 23.08 -1.61
CA LYS A 456 -1.23 24.23 -2.16
C LYS A 456 -0.23 25.32 -2.56
N PHE A 457 -0.52 26.02 -3.64
CA PHE A 457 0.21 27.22 -4.05
C PHE A 457 -0.68 28.11 -4.92
N GLU A 458 -0.40 29.40 -4.95
CA GLU A 458 -1.11 30.32 -5.85
C GLU A 458 -0.80 30.00 -7.32
N SER A 459 -1.84 29.98 -8.16
CA SER A 459 -1.75 29.69 -9.59
C SER A 459 -1.29 30.93 -10.38
N VAL A 460 -0.18 31.53 -9.96
CA VAL A 460 0.39 32.76 -10.52
C VAL A 460 1.84 32.55 -10.90
N ILE A 461 2.24 33.20 -11.99
CA ILE A 461 3.61 33.19 -12.50
C ILE A 461 4.10 34.61 -12.61
N GLY A 462 5.26 34.89 -12.04
CA GLY A 462 5.96 36.16 -12.21
C GLY A 462 7.17 36.00 -13.12
N SER A 463 7.30 36.85 -14.14
CA SER A 463 8.46 36.91 -15.01
C SER A 463 9.13 38.28 -14.93
N ASN A 464 10.46 38.31 -15.11
CA ASN A 464 11.23 39.54 -15.13
C ASN A 464 11.70 39.80 -16.57
N ASN A 465 11.30 40.93 -17.16
CA ASN A 465 11.58 41.24 -18.58
C ASN A 465 13.09 41.37 -18.91
N GLU A 466 13.96 41.40 -17.90
CA GLU A 466 15.40 41.56 -18.07
C GLU A 466 16.19 40.24 -18.10
N ASN A 467 15.59 39.09 -17.77
CA ASN A 467 16.26 37.77 -17.82
C ASN A 467 15.28 36.70 -18.32
N GLU A 468 15.37 36.34 -19.60
CA GLU A 468 14.42 35.47 -20.33
C GLU A 468 14.22 34.03 -19.77
N ASN A 469 14.89 33.64 -18.68
CA ASN A 469 14.90 32.25 -18.20
C ASN A 469 14.54 32.04 -16.72
N ARG A 470 14.08 33.06 -15.98
CA ARG A 470 13.68 32.87 -14.57
C ARG A 470 12.23 33.25 -14.32
N TYR A 471 11.41 32.22 -14.12
CA TYR A 471 10.01 32.31 -13.72
C TYR A 471 9.90 32.04 -12.21
N TYR A 472 9.03 32.78 -11.54
CA TYR A 472 8.64 32.56 -10.15
C TYR A 472 7.21 32.04 -10.12
N VAL A 473 6.90 31.06 -9.27
CA VAL A 473 5.57 30.43 -9.20
C VAL A 473 5.03 30.49 -7.77
N GLY A 474 3.75 30.80 -7.62
CA GLY A 474 3.05 30.78 -6.33
C GLY A 474 3.70 31.69 -5.27
N ASP A 475 4.05 31.13 -4.12
CA ASP A 475 4.57 31.86 -2.96
C ASP A 475 5.86 32.66 -3.26
N GLU A 476 6.62 32.27 -4.30
CA GLU A 476 7.82 32.99 -4.72
C GLU A 476 7.55 34.35 -5.37
N VAL A 477 6.32 34.56 -5.87
CA VAL A 477 5.87 35.77 -6.55
C VAL A 477 5.52 36.87 -5.55
N GLN A 478 4.92 36.51 -4.40
CA GLN A 478 4.42 37.45 -3.39
C GLN A 478 5.43 38.54 -2.96
N PRO A 479 6.68 38.21 -2.55
CA PRO A 479 7.64 39.24 -2.13
C PRO A 479 8.17 40.10 -3.28
N ARG A 480 7.83 39.78 -4.54
CA ARG A 480 8.37 40.42 -5.76
C ARG A 480 7.29 40.98 -6.66
N ARG A 481 6.04 41.01 -6.17
CA ARG A 481 4.84 41.28 -6.95
C ARG A 481 4.87 42.66 -7.64
N ASP A 482 5.47 43.65 -7.01
CA ASP A 482 5.60 45.02 -7.54
C ASP A 482 6.66 45.14 -8.66
N THR A 483 7.51 44.13 -8.81
CA THR A 483 8.65 44.13 -9.76
C THR A 483 8.50 43.13 -10.90
N LEU A 484 7.57 42.17 -10.78
CA LEU A 484 7.37 41.11 -11.75
C LEU A 484 6.15 41.40 -12.63
N GLU A 485 6.25 41.00 -13.88
CA GLU A 485 5.08 40.90 -14.75
C GLU A 485 4.33 39.61 -14.41
N LEU A 486 3.06 39.75 -14.03
CA LEU A 486 2.25 38.64 -13.54
C LEU A 486 1.42 38.00 -14.67
N SER A 487 1.43 36.68 -14.73
CA SER A 487 0.61 35.87 -15.62
C SER A 487 -0.22 34.88 -14.82
N TYR A 488 -1.51 34.80 -15.16
CA TYR A 488 -2.47 33.87 -14.58
C TYR A 488 -2.92 32.90 -15.69
N PRO A 489 -2.45 31.64 -15.68
CA PRO A 489 -2.64 30.70 -16.78
C PRO A 489 -4.09 30.24 -16.94
N VAL A 490 -4.89 30.30 -15.87
CA VAL A 490 -6.30 29.93 -15.85
C VAL A 490 -7.13 31.17 -15.53
N GLN A 491 -8.05 31.53 -16.42
CA GLN A 491 -8.96 32.66 -16.25
C GLN A 491 -10.38 32.22 -16.59
N ASN A 492 -11.34 32.55 -15.73
CA ASN A 492 -12.75 32.15 -15.88
C ASN A 492 -12.96 30.63 -16.10
N GLY A 493 -12.07 29.80 -15.55
CA GLY A 493 -12.12 28.35 -15.70
C GLY A 493 -11.50 27.79 -16.99
N ASP A 494 -10.97 28.65 -17.86
CA ASP A 494 -10.29 28.28 -19.10
C ASP A 494 -8.77 28.52 -19.01
N ILE A 495 -7.99 27.64 -19.62
CA ILE A 495 -6.55 27.83 -19.76
C ILE A 495 -6.30 28.84 -20.89
N THR A 496 -5.86 30.05 -20.55
CA THR A 496 -5.62 31.14 -21.50
C THR A 496 -4.15 31.32 -21.86
N ASN A 497 -3.23 30.77 -21.07
CA ASN A 497 -1.79 30.84 -21.32
C ASN A 497 -1.10 29.48 -21.08
N TRP A 498 -0.88 28.72 -22.16
CA TRP A 498 -0.30 27.38 -22.12
C TRP A 498 1.18 27.34 -21.72
N GLN A 499 1.96 28.37 -22.05
CA GLN A 499 3.37 28.44 -21.67
C GLN A 499 3.51 28.65 -20.15
N ALA A 500 2.63 29.48 -19.59
CA ALA A 500 2.48 29.61 -18.16
C ALA A 500 1.99 28.30 -17.53
N MET A 501 0.98 27.64 -18.11
CA MET A 501 0.48 26.36 -17.59
C MET A 501 1.54 25.25 -17.54
N GLU A 502 2.38 25.13 -18.57
CA GLU A 502 3.52 24.20 -18.58
C GLU A 502 4.48 24.48 -17.41
N THR A 503 4.71 25.75 -17.11
CA THR A 503 5.55 26.17 -15.97
C THR A 503 4.93 25.77 -14.62
N ILE A 504 3.60 25.86 -14.48
CA ILE A 504 2.88 25.37 -13.30
C ILE A 504 3.00 23.85 -13.15
N TYR A 505 2.84 23.07 -14.23
CA TYR A 505 3.02 21.62 -14.16
C TYR A 505 4.45 21.23 -13.78
N ARG A 506 5.45 21.93 -14.33
CA ARG A 506 6.86 21.72 -13.97
C ARG A 506 7.11 22.00 -12.50
N HIS A 507 6.57 23.12 -11.99
CA HIS A 507 6.62 23.45 -10.57
C HIS A 507 5.90 22.41 -9.71
N SER A 508 4.79 21.84 -10.20
CA SER A 508 4.01 20.82 -9.49
C SER A 508 4.81 19.54 -9.26
N PHE A 509 5.42 18.97 -10.32
CA PHE A 509 6.29 17.80 -10.19
C PHE A 509 7.51 18.08 -9.31
N GLN A 510 8.10 19.28 -9.40
CA GLN A 510 9.19 19.70 -8.54
C GLN A 510 8.79 19.80 -7.07
N LYS A 511 7.61 20.36 -6.78
CA LYS A 511 7.09 20.54 -5.42
C LYS A 511 6.68 19.20 -4.78
N LEU A 512 6.26 18.23 -5.58
CA LEU A 512 6.06 16.84 -5.13
C LEU A 512 7.36 16.04 -5.07
N GLU A 513 8.49 16.60 -5.51
CA GLU A 513 9.79 15.93 -5.59
C GLU A 513 9.78 14.63 -6.41
N VAL A 514 8.93 14.55 -7.44
CA VAL A 514 8.78 13.36 -8.29
C VAL A 514 9.18 13.61 -9.75
N ASP A 515 9.74 12.59 -10.39
CA ASP A 515 10.04 12.59 -11.82
C ASP A 515 8.75 12.33 -12.62
N SER A 516 8.33 13.31 -13.42
CA SER A 516 7.10 13.21 -14.22
C SER A 516 7.08 12.01 -15.14
N LYS A 517 8.26 11.55 -15.61
CA LYS A 517 8.37 10.39 -16.52
C LYS A 517 7.96 9.05 -15.90
N LYS A 518 7.73 9.03 -14.60
CA LYS A 518 7.52 7.82 -13.80
C LYS A 518 6.16 7.75 -13.11
N GLN A 519 5.32 8.79 -13.24
CA GLN A 519 4.09 8.90 -12.46
C GLN A 519 2.81 8.95 -13.29
N PRO A 520 1.80 8.11 -13.02
CA PRO A 520 0.46 8.28 -13.58
C PRO A 520 -0.21 9.52 -12.98
N VAL A 521 -0.81 10.40 -13.80
CA VAL A 521 -1.33 11.71 -13.35
C VAL A 521 -2.84 11.84 -13.54
N LEU A 522 -3.57 12.13 -12.47
CA LEU A 522 -4.96 12.57 -12.53
C LEU A 522 -5.01 14.11 -12.59
N LEU A 523 -5.51 14.71 -13.68
CA LEU A 523 -5.76 16.15 -13.81
C LEU A 523 -7.23 16.49 -13.54
N VAL A 524 -7.49 17.59 -12.84
CA VAL A 524 -8.84 18.12 -12.64
C VAL A 524 -9.13 19.23 -13.65
N GLU A 525 -10.36 19.28 -14.18
CA GLU A 525 -10.81 20.29 -15.12
C GLU A 525 -12.16 20.91 -14.76
N THR A 526 -12.44 22.09 -15.30
CA THR A 526 -13.76 22.71 -15.19
C THR A 526 -14.78 22.04 -16.12
N PRO A 527 -16.09 22.13 -15.80
CA PRO A 527 -17.13 21.39 -16.52
C PRO A 527 -17.26 21.71 -18.02
N ASN A 528 -16.91 22.92 -18.42
CA ASN A 528 -17.02 23.40 -19.80
C ASN A 528 -15.67 23.46 -20.52
N ASN A 529 -14.64 22.80 -19.99
CA ASN A 529 -13.33 22.77 -20.64
C ASN A 529 -13.46 22.25 -22.08
N SER A 530 -12.81 22.90 -23.04
CA SER A 530 -12.93 22.53 -24.44
C SER A 530 -12.12 21.28 -24.77
N ASN A 531 -12.51 20.52 -25.80
CA ASN A 531 -11.72 19.36 -26.25
C ASN A 531 -10.33 19.78 -26.74
N VAL A 532 -10.21 20.97 -27.34
CA VAL A 532 -8.91 21.53 -27.76
C VAL A 532 -7.99 21.73 -26.54
N ASN A 533 -8.54 22.18 -25.41
CA ASN A 533 -7.77 22.31 -24.19
C ASN A 533 -7.39 20.96 -23.59
N ARG A 534 -8.32 19.97 -23.55
CA ARG A 534 -8.02 18.60 -23.10
C ARG A 534 -6.92 17.95 -23.94
N GLU A 535 -6.99 18.09 -25.27
CA GLU A 535 -5.95 17.64 -26.20
C GLU A 535 -4.62 18.30 -25.90
N LYS A 536 -4.62 19.61 -25.62
CA LYS A 536 -3.39 20.33 -25.31
C LYS A 536 -2.79 19.97 -23.95
N MET A 537 -3.64 19.71 -22.93
CA MET A 537 -3.20 19.16 -21.64
C MET A 537 -2.53 17.82 -21.82
N ALA A 538 -3.15 16.92 -22.59
CA ALA A 538 -2.59 15.61 -22.90
C ALA A 538 -1.28 15.71 -23.68
N GLN A 539 -1.24 16.57 -24.71
CA GLN A 539 -0.03 16.82 -25.48
C GLN A 539 1.13 17.26 -24.57
N ILE A 540 0.91 18.22 -23.67
CA ILE A 540 1.95 18.71 -22.76
C ILE A 540 2.41 17.59 -21.83
N MET A 541 1.49 16.86 -21.21
CA MET A 541 1.83 15.77 -20.28
C MET A 541 2.65 14.66 -20.95
N PHE A 542 2.25 14.22 -22.14
CA PHE A 542 2.97 13.15 -22.84
C PHE A 542 4.23 13.63 -23.55
N GLU A 543 4.19 14.75 -24.27
CA GLU A 543 5.31 15.17 -25.12
C GLU A 543 6.36 16.05 -24.41
N LYS A 544 5.99 16.71 -23.30
CA LYS A 544 6.90 17.58 -22.54
C LYS A 544 7.33 16.98 -21.22
N PHE A 545 6.44 16.22 -20.57
CA PHE A 545 6.69 15.63 -19.26
C PHE A 545 6.90 14.11 -19.31
N ASP A 546 6.71 13.48 -20.47
CA ASP A 546 6.84 12.04 -20.70
C ASP A 546 6.07 11.19 -19.67
N VAL A 547 4.91 11.66 -19.19
CA VAL A 547 4.15 10.92 -18.16
C VAL A 547 3.70 9.55 -18.70
N PRO A 548 3.78 8.47 -17.91
CA PRO A 548 3.44 7.11 -18.34
C PRO A 548 1.94 6.91 -18.60
N SER A 549 1.07 7.68 -17.94
CA SER A 549 -0.38 7.71 -18.17
C SER A 549 -1.04 8.94 -17.50
N MET A 550 -2.25 9.30 -17.94
CA MET A 550 -3.01 10.38 -17.30
C MET A 550 -4.53 10.25 -17.45
N TYR A 551 -5.30 10.78 -16.52
CA TYR A 551 -6.77 10.94 -16.60
C TYR A 551 -7.16 12.41 -16.42
N ILE A 552 -8.21 12.90 -17.08
CA ILE A 552 -8.76 14.24 -16.87
C ILE A 552 -10.17 14.10 -16.31
N ALA A 553 -10.40 14.62 -15.11
CA ALA A 553 -11.64 14.46 -14.37
C ALA A 553 -12.34 15.80 -14.15
N ASN A 554 -13.65 15.84 -14.38
CA ASN A 554 -14.46 17.02 -14.16
C ASN A 554 -14.55 17.33 -12.66
N GLN A 555 -14.22 18.57 -12.28
CA GLN A 555 -14.20 19.04 -10.91
C GLN A 555 -15.55 18.89 -10.21
N ALA A 556 -16.66 19.24 -10.86
CA ALA A 556 -17.99 19.09 -10.27
C ALA A 556 -18.30 17.61 -9.98
N ILE A 557 -17.85 16.71 -10.84
CA ILE A 557 -17.97 15.27 -10.61
C ILE A 557 -17.10 14.85 -9.42
N LEU A 558 -15.84 15.29 -9.34
CA LEU A 558 -14.95 15.00 -8.21
C LEU A 558 -15.42 15.62 -6.89
N THR A 559 -15.98 16.83 -6.89
CA THR A 559 -16.58 17.49 -5.73
C THR A 559 -17.83 16.76 -5.26
N LEU A 560 -18.66 16.31 -6.19
CA LEU A 560 -19.82 15.48 -5.87
C LEU A 560 -19.37 14.15 -5.25
N TYR A 561 -18.34 13.52 -5.81
CA TYR A 561 -17.75 12.28 -5.29
C TYR A 561 -17.10 12.48 -3.92
N SER A 562 -16.40 13.60 -3.71
CA SER A 562 -15.77 13.90 -2.42
C SER A 562 -16.81 14.13 -1.31
N ALA A 563 -17.98 14.67 -1.66
CA ALA A 563 -19.15 14.87 -0.80
C ALA A 563 -20.06 13.64 -0.68
N GLY A 564 -19.79 12.54 -1.40
CA GLY A 564 -20.55 11.29 -1.32
C GLY A 564 -21.96 11.35 -1.94
N HIS A 565 -22.17 12.23 -2.92
CA HIS A 565 -23.46 12.35 -3.62
C HIS A 565 -23.37 11.77 -5.04
N LEU A 566 -24.48 11.19 -5.54
CA LEU A 566 -24.58 10.62 -6.91
C LEU A 566 -25.36 11.50 -7.88
N THR A 567 -26.23 12.32 -7.30
CA THR A 567 -27.05 13.25 -8.03
C THR A 567 -27.22 14.46 -7.16
N ALA A 568 -26.62 15.56 -7.57
CA ALA A 568 -26.86 16.86 -6.98
C ALA A 568 -26.53 17.95 -8.00
N VAL A 569 -26.95 19.16 -7.68
CA VAL A 569 -26.36 20.33 -8.32
C VAL A 569 -25.12 20.68 -7.51
N VAL A 570 -23.94 20.50 -8.10
CA VAL A 570 -22.70 21.03 -7.52
C VAL A 570 -22.62 22.49 -7.86
N LEU A 571 -22.69 23.33 -6.83
CA LEU A 571 -22.35 24.73 -6.94
C LEU A 571 -20.90 24.89 -6.52
N ASP A 572 -20.01 24.99 -7.50
CA ASP A 572 -18.60 25.28 -7.29
C ASP A 572 -18.34 26.74 -7.60
N SER A 573 -17.74 27.46 -6.65
CA SER A 573 -17.45 28.88 -6.78
C SER A 573 -15.98 29.13 -6.50
N SER A 574 -15.23 29.33 -7.57
CA SER A 574 -13.83 29.72 -7.56
C SER A 574 -13.68 31.24 -7.74
N ASP A 575 -12.43 31.72 -7.76
CA ASP A 575 -12.10 33.14 -7.98
C ASP A 575 -12.51 33.64 -9.38
N GLY A 576 -12.35 32.80 -10.41
CA GLY A 576 -12.65 33.18 -11.80
C GLY A 576 -14.01 32.72 -12.31
N VAL A 577 -14.58 31.65 -11.75
CA VAL A 577 -15.81 31.05 -12.26
C VAL A 577 -16.66 30.44 -11.16
N THR A 578 -17.96 30.67 -11.23
CA THR A 578 -18.96 29.89 -10.51
C THR A 578 -19.66 28.98 -11.51
N SER A 579 -19.63 27.67 -11.25
CA SER A 579 -20.35 26.67 -12.03
C SER A 579 -21.45 26.04 -11.17
N ALA A 580 -22.62 25.87 -11.77
CA ALA A 580 -23.73 25.12 -11.19
C ALA A 580 -23.99 23.92 -12.10
N VAL A 581 -23.43 22.77 -11.74
CA VAL A 581 -23.48 21.57 -12.57
C VAL A 581 -24.50 20.61 -11.99
N PRO A 582 -25.65 20.41 -12.65
CA PRO A 582 -26.52 19.30 -12.32
C PRO A 582 -25.83 18.01 -12.77
N VAL A 583 -25.33 17.25 -11.81
CA VAL A 583 -24.85 15.89 -12.07
C VAL A 583 -26.04 14.98 -11.77
N LEU A 584 -26.48 14.22 -12.77
CA LEU A 584 -27.62 13.31 -12.69
C LEU A 584 -27.11 11.89 -12.98
N MET A 585 -27.49 10.93 -12.15
CA MET A 585 -27.22 9.51 -12.40
C MET A 585 -28.30 8.98 -13.33
N ASP A 586 -27.89 8.53 -14.53
CA ASP A 586 -28.82 7.91 -15.47
C ASP A 586 -29.10 6.46 -15.00
N MET A 587 -30.33 6.18 -14.57
CA MET A 587 -30.78 4.85 -14.17
C MET A 587 -31.34 4.10 -15.39
N GLN A 588 -30.46 3.59 -16.26
CA GLN A 588 -30.82 2.64 -17.31
C GLN A 588 -30.10 1.31 -17.17
#